data_AF-A0A356VW29-F1
#
_entry.id   AF-A0A356VW29-F1
#
_cell.length_a   1.000
_cell.length_b   1.000
_cell.length_c   1.000
_cell.angle_alpha   90.00
_cell.angle_beta   90.00
_cell.angle_gamma   90.00
#
_symmetry.space_group_name_H-M   'P 1'
#
loop_
_entity.id
_entity.type
_entity.pdbx_description
1 polymer ?
#
loop_
_entity_poly.entity_id
_entity_poly.type
_entity_poly.pdbx_seq_one_letter_code
_entity_poly.pdbx_strand_id
1 'polypeptide(L)'
;MNGKIQVGVSTDGKHLIFGSTDGSSFSLAKDSESAGDILGLGDADEMAAAGYAAGQDLKMNVVLGGGETQDITRSTNSFDLDGLHLTVTGTTEEGAEPIKFSSSGNVDDLVDKISAFVDEYNKLIDKANQYTSEMPYGLDAENGTNTKYGPLTDAQKEDMTDDEIEKWNEKAKQGLLQNDGTLNSILSDLREAVLEPVQSAGLSLSAIGISTTSDVLSGGKLAVDKTALESALQSDPDRVAELFTNTDGVSGRIKQVIEKNIGAFGNSGALIEVAGKDNMTGADNSLLSRQISDYESNVKKLQTQLQTEKSHWLAKFTTMETKLSALTSQYDYLSSVLSGSGS
;
A
#
# COMPACT_ATOMS: atom_id res chain seq x y z
N MET A 1 -57.36 -8.36 -15.55
CA MET A 1 -56.89 -7.36 -16.53
C MET A 1 -56.07 -6.33 -15.75
N ASN A 2 -54.74 -6.43 -15.80
CA ASN A 2 -53.85 -5.51 -15.08
C ASN A 2 -53.21 -4.55 -16.09
N GLY A 3 -53.97 -3.57 -16.56
CA GLY A 3 -53.43 -2.46 -17.35
C GLY A 3 -52.92 -1.37 -16.41
N LYS A 4 -51.68 -0.88 -16.62
CA LYS A 4 -51.20 0.33 -15.95
C LYS A 4 -51.81 1.54 -16.65
N ILE A 5 -52.60 2.32 -15.93
CA ILE A 5 -53.12 3.62 -16.40
C ILE A 5 -52.11 4.70 -16.01
N GLN A 6 -51.69 5.51 -16.97
CA GLN A 6 -50.92 6.73 -16.72
C GLN A 6 -51.90 7.89 -16.59
N VAL A 7 -51.76 8.66 -15.51
CA VAL A 7 -52.57 9.87 -15.27
C VAL A 7 -51.66 11.08 -15.44
N GLY A 8 -52.08 12.01 -16.28
CA GLY A 8 -51.37 13.27 -16.53
C GLY A 8 -52.34 14.44 -16.68
N VAL A 9 -51.79 15.64 -16.74
CA VAL A 9 -52.52 16.88 -17.02
C VAL A 9 -52.06 17.41 -18.37
N SER A 10 -52.98 17.93 -19.18
CA SER A 10 -52.65 18.55 -20.47
C SER A 10 -51.75 19.77 -20.28
N THR A 11 -50.98 20.12 -21.32
CA THR A 11 -50.04 21.25 -21.29
C THR A 11 -50.70 22.61 -21.05
N ASP A 12 -51.99 22.76 -21.34
CA ASP A 12 -52.79 23.94 -21.04
C ASP A 12 -53.43 23.91 -19.64
N GLY A 13 -53.25 22.83 -18.88
CA GLY A 13 -53.81 22.66 -17.54
C GLY A 13 -55.33 22.51 -17.50
N LYS A 14 -55.99 22.17 -18.61
CA LYS A 14 -57.45 22.11 -18.71
C LYS A 14 -58.04 20.70 -18.77
N HIS A 15 -57.21 19.69 -19.02
CA HIS A 15 -57.65 18.31 -19.19
C HIS A 15 -56.87 17.35 -18.30
N LEU A 16 -57.59 16.41 -17.68
CA LEU A 16 -56.99 15.24 -17.05
C LEU A 16 -56.98 14.11 -18.05
N ILE A 17 -55.79 13.59 -18.35
CA ILE A 17 -55.56 12.58 -19.38
C ILE A 17 -55.28 11.24 -18.68
N PHE A 18 -56.11 10.25 -18.99
CA PHE A 18 -55.96 8.86 -18.58
C PHE A 18 -55.53 8.04 -19.80
N GLY A 19 -54.25 7.70 -19.85
CA GLY A 19 -53.67 6.90 -20.93
C GLY A 19 -53.56 5.42 -20.56
N SER A 20 -54.02 4.55 -21.45
CA SER A 20 -53.69 3.12 -21.42
C SER A 20 -52.39 2.86 -22.19
N THR A 21 -51.69 1.78 -21.83
CA THR A 21 -50.44 1.36 -22.47
C THR A 21 -50.64 0.85 -23.91
N ASP A 22 -51.88 0.60 -24.31
CA ASP A 22 -52.28 0.24 -25.69
C ASP A 22 -52.46 1.47 -26.62
N GLY A 23 -52.21 2.68 -26.12
CA GLY A 23 -52.34 3.93 -26.87
C GLY A 23 -53.74 4.54 -26.85
N SER A 24 -54.71 3.91 -26.20
CA SER A 24 -56.04 4.50 -25.96
C SER A 24 -55.95 5.55 -24.86
N SER A 25 -56.47 6.75 -25.11
CA SER A 25 -56.54 7.82 -24.11
C SER A 25 -57.97 8.26 -23.87
N PHE A 26 -58.32 8.50 -22.62
CA PHE A 26 -59.54 9.17 -22.21
C PHE A 26 -59.16 10.49 -21.54
N SER A 27 -59.76 11.59 -21.97
CA SER A 27 -59.56 12.90 -21.34
C SER A 27 -60.86 13.36 -20.68
N LEU A 28 -60.80 13.72 -19.40
CA LEU A 28 -61.85 14.52 -18.80
C LEU A 28 -61.55 16.00 -19.07
N ALA A 29 -62.53 16.69 -19.64
CA ALA A 29 -62.53 18.12 -19.87
C ALA A 29 -63.71 18.75 -19.11
N LYS A 30 -63.48 19.91 -18.50
CA LYS A 30 -64.55 20.81 -18.09
C LYS A 30 -64.44 22.08 -18.95
N ASP A 31 -65.57 22.60 -19.42
CA ASP A 31 -65.67 23.98 -19.92
C ASP A 31 -65.50 24.93 -18.73
N SER A 32 -64.26 25.06 -18.26
CA SER A 32 -63.85 26.05 -17.26
C SER A 32 -63.02 27.11 -17.98
N GLU A 33 -63.41 28.37 -17.85
CA GLU A 33 -62.61 29.49 -18.34
C GLU A 33 -61.32 29.69 -17.53
N SER A 34 -61.23 29.08 -16.34
CA SER A 34 -60.07 29.18 -15.45
C SER A 34 -59.20 27.92 -15.54
N ALA A 35 -57.93 28.11 -15.93
CA ALA A 35 -56.93 27.05 -15.93
C ALA A 35 -56.56 26.70 -14.46
N GLY A 36 -56.71 25.43 -14.07
CA GLY A 36 -56.32 24.95 -12.73
C GLY A 36 -57.36 24.14 -11.95
N ASP A 37 -58.66 24.32 -12.21
CA ASP A 37 -59.74 23.54 -11.56
C ASP A 37 -60.30 22.44 -12.49
N ILE A 38 -59.43 21.50 -12.86
CA ILE A 38 -59.81 20.42 -13.79
C ILE A 38 -60.83 19.45 -13.16
N LEU A 39 -60.87 19.38 -11.82
CA LEU A 39 -61.73 18.49 -11.06
C LEU A 39 -63.06 19.13 -10.63
N GLY A 40 -63.25 20.42 -10.86
CA GLY A 40 -64.47 21.12 -10.45
C GLY A 40 -64.61 21.23 -8.93
N LEU A 41 -63.49 21.30 -8.21
CA LEU A 41 -63.43 21.36 -6.75
C LEU A 41 -63.72 22.76 -6.20
N GLY A 42 -63.90 23.74 -7.10
CA GLY A 42 -64.15 25.13 -6.75
C GLY A 42 -62.90 25.98 -6.90
N ASP A 43 -63.07 27.29 -6.79
CA ASP A 43 -61.92 28.20 -6.75
C ASP A 43 -61.15 28.06 -5.42
N ALA A 44 -60.03 28.78 -5.30
CA ALA A 44 -59.18 28.70 -4.12
C ALA A 44 -59.93 29.08 -2.82
N ASP A 45 -60.93 29.96 -2.91
CA ASP A 45 -61.72 30.42 -1.76
C ASP A 45 -62.73 29.34 -1.33
N GLU A 46 -63.37 28.66 -2.29
CA GLU A 46 -64.26 27.52 -2.02
C GLU A 46 -63.50 26.32 -1.44
N MET A 47 -62.31 26.02 -1.97
CA MET A 47 -61.45 24.96 -1.43
C MET A 47 -60.94 25.29 -0.03
N ALA A 48 -60.55 26.54 0.22
CA ALA A 48 -60.16 27.02 1.55
C ALA A 48 -61.32 26.93 2.55
N ALA A 49 -62.54 27.29 2.14
CA ALA A 49 -63.74 27.17 2.98
C ALA A 49 -64.07 25.70 3.32
N ALA A 50 -63.71 24.76 2.44
CA ALA A 50 -63.79 23.32 2.69
C ALA A 50 -62.62 22.75 3.50
N GLY A 51 -61.68 23.58 3.95
CA GLY A 51 -60.54 23.19 4.78
C GLY A 51 -59.33 22.66 4.01
N TYR A 52 -59.29 22.81 2.68
CA TYR A 52 -58.14 22.45 1.85
C TYR A 52 -57.22 23.65 1.65
N ALA A 53 -55.92 23.45 1.85
CA ALA A 53 -54.90 24.47 1.61
C ALA A 53 -54.18 24.18 0.28
N ALA A 54 -53.97 25.23 -0.52
CA ALA A 54 -53.11 25.14 -1.70
C ALA A 54 -51.67 24.81 -1.29
N GLY A 55 -50.99 23.99 -2.10
CA GLY A 55 -49.56 23.78 -1.96
C GLY A 55 -48.80 25.09 -2.17
N GLN A 56 -47.76 25.32 -1.38
CA GLN A 56 -46.93 26.52 -1.46
C GLN A 56 -45.49 26.11 -1.68
N ASP A 57 -44.80 26.82 -2.57
CA ASP A 57 -43.35 26.66 -2.72
C ASP A 57 -42.64 27.20 -1.47
N LEU A 58 -41.59 26.52 -1.08
CA LEU A 58 -40.65 27.00 -0.09
C LEU A 58 -39.95 28.25 -0.63
N LYS A 59 -39.92 29.32 0.17
CA LYS A 59 -39.17 30.54 -0.10
C LYS A 59 -38.24 30.82 1.06
N MET A 60 -36.98 31.11 0.77
CA MET A 60 -35.99 31.46 1.78
C MET A 60 -34.95 32.41 1.21
N ASN A 61 -34.34 33.21 2.09
CA ASN A 61 -33.15 33.99 1.80
C ASN A 61 -31.91 33.27 2.33
N VAL A 62 -30.84 33.21 1.55
CA VAL A 62 -29.56 32.59 1.97
C VAL A 62 -28.40 33.52 1.67
N VAL A 63 -27.35 33.41 2.49
CA VAL A 63 -26.04 34.02 2.23
C VAL A 63 -25.02 32.90 2.19
N LEU A 64 -24.35 32.71 1.06
CA LEU A 64 -23.33 31.69 0.86
C LEU A 64 -21.94 32.34 0.86
N GLY A 65 -20.98 31.77 1.59
CA GLY A 65 -19.59 32.22 1.61
C GLY A 65 -19.37 33.69 2.06
N GLY A 66 -20.32 34.28 2.80
CA GLY A 66 -20.27 35.69 3.19
C GLY A 66 -20.56 36.68 2.06
N GLY A 67 -21.14 36.22 0.95
CA GLY A 67 -21.54 37.04 -0.20
C GLY A 67 -22.88 37.78 -0.03
N GLU A 68 -23.53 38.09 -1.14
CA GLU A 68 -24.83 38.76 -1.15
C GLU A 68 -25.99 37.80 -0.80
N THR A 69 -27.09 38.37 -0.29
CA THR A 69 -28.34 37.66 -0.03
C THR A 69 -28.97 37.19 -1.33
N GLN A 70 -29.32 35.90 -1.40
CA GLN A 70 -29.99 35.28 -2.53
C GLN A 70 -31.36 34.74 -2.11
N ASP A 71 -32.38 35.06 -2.89
CA ASP A 71 -33.72 34.50 -2.72
C ASP A 71 -33.83 33.16 -3.45
N ILE A 72 -34.20 32.12 -2.71
CA ILE A 72 -34.34 30.76 -3.19
C ILE A 72 -35.81 30.36 -3.10
N THR A 73 -36.35 29.85 -4.21
CA THR A 73 -37.66 29.19 -4.26
C THR A 73 -37.49 27.71 -4.62
N ARG A 74 -38.17 26.82 -3.90
CA ARG A 74 -38.14 25.36 -4.13
C ARG A 74 -39.53 24.77 -4.01
N SER A 75 -39.84 23.78 -4.85
CA SER A 75 -41.09 23.03 -4.78
C SER A 75 -41.10 21.95 -3.69
N THR A 76 -39.98 21.73 -3.00
CA THR A 76 -39.82 20.73 -1.93
C THR A 76 -39.12 21.35 -0.71
N ASN A 77 -39.43 20.82 0.47
CA ASN A 77 -38.76 21.21 1.72
C ASN A 77 -37.41 20.52 1.95
N SER A 78 -37.08 19.54 1.12
CA SER A 78 -35.81 18.81 1.13
C SER A 78 -35.13 18.96 -0.21
N PHE A 79 -33.91 19.51 -0.22
CA PHE A 79 -33.14 19.84 -1.42
C PHE A 79 -31.65 20.01 -1.08
N ASP A 80 -30.81 19.91 -2.10
CA ASP A 80 -29.38 20.17 -1.97
C ASP A 80 -29.06 21.64 -2.28
N LEU A 81 -28.18 22.24 -1.47
CA LEU A 81 -27.67 23.59 -1.63
C LEU A 81 -26.20 23.64 -1.22
N ASP A 82 -25.32 24.07 -2.13
CA ASP A 82 -23.87 24.21 -1.89
C ASP A 82 -23.20 22.94 -1.31
N GLY A 83 -23.64 21.78 -1.78
CA GLY A 83 -23.13 20.47 -1.30
C GLY A 83 -23.72 19.99 0.02
N LEU A 84 -24.64 20.74 0.65
CA LEU A 84 -25.40 20.30 1.82
C LEU A 84 -26.80 19.85 1.44
N HIS A 85 -27.23 18.72 2.00
CA HIS A 85 -28.63 18.31 1.95
C HIS A 85 -29.41 18.99 3.07
N LEU A 86 -30.33 19.89 2.71
CA LEU A 86 -31.13 20.67 3.65
C LEU A 86 -32.54 20.10 3.74
N THR A 87 -33.09 20.08 4.94
CA THR A 87 -34.52 19.82 5.19
C THR A 87 -35.09 20.94 6.05
N VAL A 88 -35.96 21.75 5.47
CA VAL A 88 -36.59 22.89 6.15
C VAL A 88 -37.86 22.42 6.85
N THR A 89 -37.90 22.60 8.17
CA THR A 89 -38.97 22.08 9.03
C THR A 89 -39.90 23.15 9.57
N GLY A 90 -39.59 24.43 9.37
CA GLY A 90 -40.39 25.55 9.87
C GLY A 90 -39.94 26.90 9.32
N THR A 91 -40.64 27.95 9.73
CA THR A 91 -40.40 29.35 9.33
C THR A 91 -39.73 30.12 10.45
N THR A 92 -38.89 31.10 10.09
CA THR A 92 -38.35 32.09 11.02
C THR A 92 -39.25 33.33 11.08
N GLU A 93 -39.28 34.04 12.21
CA GLU A 93 -39.99 35.32 12.30
C GLU A 93 -39.32 36.39 11.45
N GLU A 94 -40.10 37.38 11.00
CA GLU A 94 -39.58 38.51 10.24
C GLU A 94 -38.60 39.33 11.09
N GLY A 95 -37.38 39.50 10.59
CA GLY A 95 -36.30 40.18 11.32
C GLY A 95 -35.60 39.32 12.38
N ALA A 96 -35.89 38.03 12.48
CA ALA A 96 -35.13 37.11 13.32
C ALA A 96 -33.68 36.99 12.84
N GLU A 97 -32.78 36.68 13.78
CA GLU A 97 -31.39 36.39 13.47
C GLU A 97 -31.30 35.19 12.50
N PRO A 98 -30.50 35.29 11.42
CA PRO A 98 -30.35 34.20 10.46
C PRO A 98 -29.84 32.91 11.12
N ILE A 99 -30.34 31.76 10.68
CA ILE A 99 -29.79 30.46 11.06
C ILE A 99 -28.40 30.33 10.41
N LYS A 100 -27.36 30.37 11.23
CA LYS A 100 -25.97 30.27 10.78
C LYS A 100 -25.51 28.82 10.80
N PHE A 101 -25.11 28.33 9.65
CA PHE A 101 -24.40 27.06 9.51
C PHE A 101 -22.92 27.36 9.40
N SER A 102 -22.10 26.71 10.22
CA SER A 102 -20.65 26.67 10.04
C SER A 102 -20.24 25.23 9.77
N SER A 103 -19.53 25.01 8.66
CA SER A 103 -18.86 23.74 8.44
C SER A 103 -17.56 23.75 9.24
N SER A 104 -17.47 22.92 10.28
CA SER A 104 -16.19 22.50 10.84
C SER A 104 -15.94 21.09 10.35
N GLY A 105 -14.97 20.91 9.47
CA GLY A 105 -14.55 19.56 9.10
C GLY A 105 -14.12 18.82 10.36
N ASN A 106 -14.71 17.65 10.63
CA ASN A 106 -14.10 16.77 11.60
C ASN A 106 -12.76 16.29 11.00
N VAL A 107 -11.66 16.86 11.49
CA VAL A 107 -10.31 16.58 10.99
C VAL A 107 -9.67 15.38 11.68
N ASP A 108 -10.31 14.78 12.69
CA ASP A 108 -9.76 13.65 13.45
C ASP A 108 -9.41 12.48 12.53
N ASP A 109 -10.34 12.13 11.63
CA ASP A 109 -10.14 11.08 10.63
C ASP A 109 -8.95 11.37 9.70
N LEU A 110 -8.69 12.65 9.38
CA LEU A 110 -7.57 13.08 8.54
C LEU A 110 -6.25 13.05 9.32
N VAL A 111 -6.25 13.51 10.57
CA VAL A 111 -5.09 13.43 11.49
C VAL A 111 -4.66 11.97 11.64
N ASP A 112 -5.60 11.05 11.86
CA ASP A 112 -5.30 9.64 12.04
C ASP A 112 -4.79 8.99 10.75
N LYS A 113 -5.37 9.31 9.58
CA LYS A 113 -4.89 8.80 8.28
C LYS A 113 -3.47 9.28 7.96
N ILE A 114 -3.18 10.57 8.19
CA ILE A 114 -1.85 11.13 7.96
C ILE A 114 -0.84 10.54 8.97
N SER A 115 -1.24 10.36 10.22
CA SER A 115 -0.40 9.71 11.24
C SER A 115 -0.08 8.25 10.85
N ALA A 116 -1.08 7.49 10.40
CA ALA A 116 -0.88 6.12 9.94
C ALA A 116 0.04 6.03 8.71
N PHE A 117 -0.06 6.99 7.78
CA PHE A 117 0.87 7.09 6.65
C PHE A 117 2.31 7.29 7.13
N VAL A 118 2.53 8.18 8.11
CA VAL A 118 3.85 8.42 8.70
C VAL A 118 4.36 7.17 9.43
N ASP A 119 3.49 6.44 10.13
CA ASP A 119 3.86 5.20 10.80
C ASP A 119 4.31 4.11 9.81
N GLU A 120 3.62 3.94 8.69
CA GLU A 120 4.01 3.00 7.63
C GLU A 120 5.33 3.40 6.97
N TYR A 121 5.55 4.69 6.71
CA TYR A 121 6.85 5.20 6.26
C TYR A 121 7.95 4.88 7.28
N ASN A 122 7.71 5.12 8.57
CA ASN A 122 8.69 4.86 9.62
C ASN A 122 9.04 3.37 9.73
N LYS A 123 8.06 2.47 9.59
CA LYS A 123 8.30 1.01 9.56
C LYS A 123 9.19 0.61 8.38
N LEU A 124 8.99 1.22 7.21
CA LEU A 124 9.82 0.98 6.03
C LEU A 124 11.27 1.43 6.28
N ILE A 125 11.44 2.65 6.78
CA ILE A 125 12.75 3.22 7.15
C ILE A 125 13.43 2.35 8.21
N ASP A 126 12.69 1.91 9.24
CA ASP A 126 13.21 1.02 10.28
C ASP A 126 13.78 -0.28 9.72
N LYS A 127 12.99 -0.95 8.87
CA LYS A 127 13.39 -2.24 8.31
C LYS A 127 14.61 -2.12 7.40
N ALA A 128 14.66 -1.08 6.56
CA ALA A 128 15.80 -0.83 5.69
C ALA A 128 17.06 -0.41 6.48
N ASN A 129 16.92 0.44 7.50
CA ASN A 129 18.03 0.80 8.38
C ASN A 129 18.55 -0.40 9.16
N GLN A 130 17.67 -1.26 9.67
CA GLN A 130 18.06 -2.49 10.36
C GLN A 130 18.97 -3.34 9.46
N TYR A 131 18.53 -3.64 8.23
CA TYR A 131 19.34 -4.46 7.32
C TYR A 131 20.67 -3.82 6.91
N THR A 132 20.72 -2.49 6.77
CA THR A 132 21.92 -1.78 6.29
C THR A 132 22.92 -1.44 7.40
N SER A 133 22.49 -1.36 8.67
CA SER A 133 23.34 -0.99 9.82
C SER A 133 23.72 -2.15 10.72
N GLU A 134 22.96 -3.24 10.73
CA GLU A 134 23.23 -4.40 11.56
C GLU A 134 24.59 -5.01 11.23
N MET A 135 25.47 -5.12 12.24
CA MET A 135 26.79 -5.72 12.06
C MET A 135 26.67 -7.26 11.98
N PRO A 136 27.50 -7.92 11.14
CA PRO A 136 27.51 -9.38 11.09
C PRO A 136 27.90 -9.97 12.44
N TYR A 137 27.13 -10.97 12.87
CA TYR A 137 27.39 -11.64 14.12
C TYR A 137 28.73 -12.40 14.08
N GLY A 138 29.59 -12.15 15.06
CA GLY A 138 30.92 -12.78 15.15
C GLY A 138 32.06 -12.02 14.46
N LEU A 139 31.84 -10.79 13.99
CA LEU A 139 32.89 -9.84 13.57
C LEU A 139 33.19 -8.79 14.66
N ASP A 140 33.04 -9.15 15.94
CA ASP A 140 33.36 -8.23 17.03
C ASP A 140 34.87 -8.24 17.31
N ALA A 141 35.53 -7.13 16.97
CA ALA A 141 36.97 -6.93 17.17
C ALA A 141 37.34 -6.76 18.66
N GLU A 142 36.38 -6.62 19.57
CA GLU A 142 36.65 -6.42 21.00
C GLU A 142 37.13 -7.67 21.74
N ASN A 143 36.77 -8.88 21.30
CA ASN A 143 37.08 -10.13 22.04
C ASN A 143 38.00 -11.11 21.29
N GLY A 144 38.49 -10.76 20.09
CA GLY A 144 39.47 -11.57 19.35
C GLY A 144 38.98 -12.93 18.84
N THR A 145 37.70 -13.27 19.01
CA THR A 145 37.09 -14.50 18.47
C THR A 145 36.19 -14.18 17.29
N ASN A 146 36.72 -14.39 16.09
CA ASN A 146 36.01 -14.20 14.83
C ASN A 146 35.15 -15.45 14.52
N THR A 147 34.18 -15.78 15.37
CA THR A 147 33.28 -16.92 15.12
C THR A 147 32.32 -16.53 14.01
N LYS A 148 32.76 -16.65 12.76
CA LYS A 148 31.92 -16.41 11.59
C LYS A 148 30.88 -17.52 11.48
N TYR A 149 29.62 -17.15 11.55
CA TYR A 149 28.51 -18.06 11.32
C TYR A 149 28.37 -18.27 9.81
N GLY A 150 28.81 -19.43 9.33
CA GLY A 150 28.62 -19.86 7.95
C GLY A 150 27.32 -20.65 7.76
N PRO A 151 26.91 -20.91 6.51
CA PRO A 151 25.83 -21.85 6.21
C PRO A 151 26.12 -23.23 6.82
N LEU A 152 25.13 -23.82 7.49
CA LEU A 152 25.25 -25.15 8.06
C LEU A 152 25.29 -26.21 6.95
N THR A 153 26.27 -27.10 7.01
CA THR A 153 26.30 -28.33 6.22
C THR A 153 25.24 -29.31 6.73
N ASP A 154 24.81 -30.25 5.89
CA ASP A 154 23.78 -31.21 6.29
C ASP A 154 24.23 -32.10 7.46
N ALA A 155 25.50 -32.50 7.50
CA ALA A 155 26.07 -33.22 8.63
C ALA A 155 26.04 -32.40 9.93
N GLN A 156 26.25 -31.09 9.88
CA GLN A 156 26.14 -30.24 11.07
C GLN A 156 24.70 -30.10 11.54
N LYS A 157 23.73 -30.06 10.63
CA LYS A 157 22.31 -30.00 10.98
C LYS A 157 21.84 -31.30 11.64
N GLU A 158 22.34 -32.45 11.21
CA GLU A 158 21.98 -33.75 11.82
C GLU A 158 22.35 -33.82 13.31
N ASP A 159 23.39 -33.10 13.72
CA ASP A 159 23.87 -33.04 15.11
C ASP A 159 23.23 -31.89 15.93
N MET A 160 22.29 -31.13 15.36
CA MET A 160 21.67 -29.96 16.00
C MET A 160 20.15 -30.12 16.13
N THR A 161 19.56 -29.49 17.15
CA THR A 161 18.11 -29.35 17.27
C THR A 161 17.55 -28.28 16.33
N ASP A 162 16.26 -28.35 16.00
CA ASP A 162 15.59 -27.35 15.15
C ASP A 162 15.76 -25.91 15.69
N ASP A 163 15.60 -25.72 17.00
CA ASP A 163 15.80 -24.43 17.67
C ASP A 163 17.26 -23.91 17.54
N GLU A 164 18.24 -24.81 17.57
CA GLU A 164 19.65 -24.46 17.38
C GLU A 164 19.94 -24.11 15.92
N ILE A 165 19.36 -24.85 14.97
CA ILE A 165 19.47 -24.57 13.54
C ILE A 165 18.85 -23.20 13.21
N GLU A 166 17.67 -22.91 13.76
CA GLU A 166 17.00 -21.61 13.57
C GLU A 166 17.86 -20.46 14.07
N LYS A 167 18.28 -20.50 15.35
CA LYS A 167 19.15 -19.47 15.95
C LYS A 167 20.47 -19.31 15.20
N TRP A 168 21.08 -20.41 14.75
CA TRP A 168 22.30 -20.35 13.96
C TRP A 168 22.07 -19.64 12.64
N ASN A 169 20.99 -19.99 11.92
CA ASN A 169 20.64 -19.36 10.65
C ASN A 169 20.29 -17.88 10.81
N GLU A 170 19.62 -17.48 11.89
CA GLU A 170 19.39 -16.07 12.22
C GLU A 170 20.73 -15.33 12.38
N LYS A 171 21.67 -15.89 13.15
CA LYS A 171 23.00 -15.31 13.33
C LYS A 171 23.83 -15.28 12.05
N ALA A 172 23.71 -16.30 11.20
CA ALA A 172 24.40 -16.37 9.91
C ALA A 172 23.86 -15.34 8.89
N LYS A 173 22.58 -14.96 8.98
CA LYS A 173 21.95 -13.93 8.13
C LYS A 173 22.18 -12.51 8.64
N GLN A 174 22.48 -12.37 9.93
CA GLN A 174 22.71 -11.08 10.57
C GLN A 174 23.79 -10.27 9.82
N GLY A 175 23.47 -9.02 9.46
CA GLY A 175 24.40 -8.11 8.78
C GLY A 175 24.81 -8.51 7.36
N LEU A 176 24.13 -9.47 6.72
CA LEU A 176 24.42 -9.86 5.32
C LEU A 176 24.20 -8.70 4.33
N LEU A 177 23.28 -7.80 4.65
CA LEU A 177 22.93 -6.61 3.86
C LEU A 177 23.56 -5.33 4.44
N GLN A 178 24.52 -5.47 5.37
CA GLN A 178 25.21 -4.33 5.93
C GLN A 178 25.87 -3.51 4.81
N ASN A 179 25.64 -2.21 4.80
CA ASN A 179 26.11 -1.29 3.74
C ASN A 179 25.64 -1.66 2.32
N ASP A 180 24.54 -2.40 2.16
CA ASP A 180 24.00 -2.69 0.82
C ASP A 180 23.70 -1.39 0.07
N GLY A 181 24.28 -1.25 -1.14
CA GLY A 181 24.20 -0.02 -1.92
C GLY A 181 22.80 0.25 -2.45
N THR A 182 22.02 -0.79 -2.75
CA THR A 182 20.65 -0.66 -3.26
C THR A 182 19.74 -0.15 -2.16
N LEU A 183 19.78 -0.76 -0.97
CA LEU A 183 18.97 -0.33 0.17
C LEU A 183 19.36 1.08 0.65
N ASN A 184 20.65 1.41 0.68
CA ASN A 184 21.10 2.76 1.04
C ASN A 184 20.66 3.82 0.02
N SER A 185 20.62 3.48 -1.28
CA SER A 185 20.06 4.36 -2.31
C SER A 185 18.55 4.56 -2.08
N ILE A 186 17.80 3.50 -1.75
CA ILE A 186 16.37 3.60 -1.45
C ILE A 186 16.10 4.49 -0.25
N LEU A 187 16.86 4.31 0.84
CA LEU A 187 16.77 5.16 2.04
C LEU A 187 17.04 6.62 1.72
N SER A 188 18.04 6.89 0.86
CA SER A 188 18.38 8.26 0.43
C SER A 188 17.25 8.88 -0.40
N ASP A 189 16.74 8.15 -1.40
CA ASP A 189 15.64 8.60 -2.25
C ASP A 189 14.35 8.88 -1.42
N LEU A 190 14.04 8.01 -0.44
CA LEU A 190 12.90 8.20 0.47
C LEU A 190 13.07 9.44 1.35
N ARG A 191 14.28 9.68 1.85
CA ARG A 191 14.59 10.85 2.68
C ARG A 191 14.46 12.15 1.88
N GLU A 192 14.92 12.16 0.63
CA GLU A 192 14.77 13.30 -0.28
C GLU A 192 13.29 13.59 -0.54
N ALA A 193 12.49 12.56 -0.82
CA ALA A 193 11.06 12.68 -1.10
C ALA A 193 10.26 13.41 0.00
N VAL A 194 10.67 13.29 1.27
CA VAL A 194 9.98 13.92 2.42
C VAL A 194 10.59 15.25 2.86
N LEU A 195 11.88 15.50 2.56
CA LEU A 195 12.58 16.72 2.96
C LEU A 195 12.39 17.86 1.96
N GLU A 196 12.26 17.55 0.67
CA GLU A 196 12.08 18.56 -0.35
C GLU A 196 10.74 19.31 -0.18
N PRO A 197 10.73 20.65 -0.22
CA PRO A 197 9.48 21.40 -0.26
C PRO A 197 8.58 20.95 -1.41
N VAL A 198 7.28 20.89 -1.16
CA VAL A 198 6.29 20.63 -2.22
C VAL A 198 5.97 21.97 -2.85
N GLN A 199 6.39 22.16 -4.10
CA GLN A 199 6.35 23.47 -4.74
C GLN A 199 4.92 23.88 -5.06
N SER A 200 4.08 22.91 -5.44
CA SER A 200 2.65 23.18 -5.63
C SER A 200 2.01 23.68 -4.33
N ALA A 201 2.40 23.09 -3.20
CA ALA A 201 1.91 23.39 -1.87
C ALA A 201 2.71 24.52 -1.18
N GLY A 202 3.78 25.04 -1.78
CA GLY A 202 4.62 26.11 -1.22
C GLY A 202 5.04 25.90 0.24
N LEU A 203 5.03 24.65 0.72
CA LEU A 203 5.12 24.26 2.13
C LEU A 203 5.90 22.95 2.23
N SER A 204 6.48 22.72 3.40
CA SER A 204 7.11 21.47 3.79
C SER A 204 6.25 20.76 4.84
N LEU A 205 6.51 19.47 5.06
CA LEU A 205 5.89 18.69 6.14
C LEU A 205 6.02 19.35 7.52
N SER A 206 7.12 20.05 7.78
CA SER A 206 7.34 20.73 9.06
C SER A 206 6.33 21.84 9.33
N ALA A 207 5.76 22.46 8.29
CA ALA A 207 4.76 23.49 8.44
C ALA A 207 3.41 22.96 8.95
N ILE A 208 3.19 21.65 8.86
CA ILE A 208 1.98 20.96 9.34
C ILE A 208 2.27 20.07 10.57
N GLY A 209 3.39 20.30 11.25
CA GLY A 209 3.75 19.54 12.46
C GLY A 209 4.41 18.18 12.18
N ILE A 210 4.83 17.89 10.95
CA ILE A 210 5.52 16.63 10.62
C ILE A 210 7.00 16.93 10.34
N SER A 211 7.91 16.40 11.14
CA SER A 211 9.34 16.71 11.03
C SER A 211 10.20 15.47 11.15
N THR A 212 11.43 15.52 10.63
CA THR A 212 12.38 14.44 10.89
C THR A 212 12.73 14.38 12.37
N THR A 213 12.82 13.17 12.91
CA THR A 213 13.31 12.93 14.27
C THR A 213 14.72 13.50 14.45
N SER A 214 15.00 14.03 15.63
CA SER A 214 16.29 14.65 15.97
C SER A 214 17.45 13.65 16.01
N ASP A 215 17.14 12.37 16.20
CA ASP A 215 18.13 11.30 16.22
C ASP A 215 18.70 11.09 14.82
N VAL A 216 19.99 11.45 14.63
CA VAL A 216 20.69 11.25 13.35
C VAL A 216 20.77 9.76 12.98
N LEU A 217 20.77 8.87 13.97
CA LEU A 217 20.81 7.41 13.79
C LEU A 217 19.45 6.82 13.41
N SER A 218 18.36 7.57 13.60
CA SER A 218 17.02 7.12 13.21
C SER A 218 16.81 7.07 11.69
N GLY A 219 17.82 7.48 10.91
CA GLY A 219 17.88 7.25 9.47
C GLY A 219 16.76 7.88 8.67
N GLY A 220 16.20 9.00 9.13
CA GLY A 220 15.20 9.78 8.39
C GLY A 220 13.74 9.47 8.74
N LYS A 221 13.49 8.89 9.91
CA LYS A 221 12.12 8.79 10.46
C LYS A 221 11.48 10.15 10.66
N LEU A 222 10.16 10.16 10.66
CA LEU A 222 9.32 11.32 10.88
C LEU A 222 8.62 11.23 12.25
N ALA A 223 8.42 12.37 12.88
CA ALA A 223 7.61 12.57 14.07
C ALA A 223 6.43 13.48 13.73
N VAL A 224 5.25 13.17 14.29
CA VAL A 224 4.01 13.91 14.09
C VAL A 224 3.62 14.64 15.37
N ASP A 225 3.54 15.96 15.31
CA ASP A 225 2.84 16.77 16.31
C ASP A 225 1.35 16.82 15.92
N LYS A 226 0.55 16.00 16.60
CA LYS A 226 -0.90 15.89 16.32
C LYS A 226 -1.64 17.22 16.51
N THR A 227 -1.22 18.05 17.47
CA THR A 227 -1.87 19.35 17.73
C THR A 227 -1.59 20.32 16.59
N ALA A 228 -0.34 20.39 16.12
CA ALA A 228 0.02 21.23 14.99
C ALA A 228 -0.63 20.75 13.68
N LEU A 229 -0.71 19.43 13.48
CA LEU A 229 -1.37 18.84 12.32
C LEU A 229 -2.88 19.11 12.32
N GLU A 230 -3.55 18.95 13.46
CA GLU A 230 -4.96 19.27 13.63
C GLU A 230 -5.23 20.75 13.34
N SER A 231 -4.39 21.64 13.87
CA SER A 231 -4.50 23.09 13.62
C SER A 231 -4.29 23.45 12.15
N ALA A 232 -3.33 22.81 11.46
CA ALA A 232 -3.10 23.02 10.04
C ALA A 232 -4.29 22.55 9.19
N LEU A 233 -4.85 21.38 9.49
CA LEU A 233 -6.03 20.84 8.82
C LEU A 233 -7.29 21.68 9.06
N GLN A 234 -7.46 22.26 10.25
CA GLN A 234 -8.56 23.18 10.54
C GLN A 234 -8.40 24.52 9.83
N SER A 235 -7.16 24.97 9.63
CA SER A 235 -6.88 26.29 9.03
C SER A 235 -6.95 26.26 7.51
N ASP A 236 -6.38 25.24 6.87
CA ASP A 236 -6.32 25.13 5.41
C ASP A 236 -6.22 23.65 4.96
N PRO A 237 -7.35 22.92 4.96
CA PRO A 237 -7.37 21.50 4.63
C PRO A 237 -6.99 21.22 3.16
N ASP A 238 -7.34 22.12 2.24
CA ASP A 238 -7.01 22.00 0.82
C ASP A 238 -5.50 22.06 0.62
N ARG A 239 -4.83 22.96 1.35
CA ARG A 239 -3.38 23.08 1.28
C ARG A 239 -2.65 21.88 1.84
N VAL A 240 -3.17 21.28 2.92
CA VAL A 240 -2.65 20.00 3.43
C VAL A 240 -2.89 18.89 2.41
N ALA A 241 -4.06 18.84 1.75
CA ALA A 241 -4.32 17.86 0.70
C ALA A 241 -3.34 17.99 -0.48
N GLU A 242 -3.05 19.21 -0.94
CA GLU A 242 -2.08 19.47 -1.99
C GLU A 242 -0.67 18.99 -1.61
N LEU A 243 -0.25 19.17 -0.35
CA LEU A 243 1.06 18.74 0.15
C LEU A 243 1.29 17.23 -0.03
N PHE A 244 0.24 16.41 0.11
CA PHE A 244 0.36 14.96 -0.03
C PHE A 244 0.02 14.45 -1.43
N THR A 245 -1.02 15.01 -2.07
CA THR A 245 -1.70 14.37 -3.20
C THR A 245 -1.40 14.98 -4.56
N ASN A 246 -0.78 16.15 -4.63
CA ASN A 246 -0.41 16.75 -5.90
C ASN A 246 0.67 15.92 -6.63
N THR A 247 0.94 16.23 -7.88
CA THR A 247 1.94 15.52 -8.73
C THR A 247 3.33 15.49 -8.12
N ASP A 248 3.74 16.56 -7.43
CA ASP A 248 4.97 16.66 -6.63
C ASP A 248 4.70 16.50 -5.13
N GLY A 249 3.52 16.02 -4.73
CA GLY A 249 3.16 15.78 -3.33
C GLY A 249 3.97 14.63 -2.72
N VAL A 250 4.07 14.63 -1.39
CA VAL A 250 4.89 13.68 -0.63
C VAL A 250 4.51 12.22 -0.93
N SER A 251 3.22 11.91 -1.01
CA SER A 251 2.77 10.54 -1.30
C SER A 251 3.12 10.13 -2.74
N GLY A 252 3.06 11.06 -3.70
CA GLY A 252 3.47 10.83 -5.08
C GLY A 252 4.97 10.56 -5.19
N ARG A 253 5.81 11.34 -4.50
CA ARG A 253 7.27 11.14 -4.48
C ARG A 253 7.66 9.82 -3.84
N ILE A 254 7.12 9.49 -2.67
CA ILE A 254 7.36 8.19 -2.03
C ILE A 254 6.93 7.04 -2.94
N LYS A 255 5.76 7.16 -3.59
CA LYS A 255 5.29 6.18 -4.57
C LYS A 255 6.29 5.99 -5.72
N GLN A 256 6.85 7.06 -6.28
CA GLN A 256 7.86 6.98 -7.33
C GLN A 256 9.11 6.21 -6.87
N VAL A 257 9.57 6.44 -5.64
CA VAL A 257 10.70 5.69 -5.06
C VAL A 257 10.35 4.21 -4.94
N ILE A 258 9.16 3.87 -4.45
CA ILE A 258 8.70 2.48 -4.35
C ILE A 258 8.62 1.85 -5.75
N GLU A 259 7.98 2.50 -6.72
CA GLU A 259 7.82 2.00 -8.08
C GLU A 259 9.15 1.84 -8.82
N LYS A 260 10.14 2.70 -8.57
CA LYS A 260 11.51 2.54 -9.10
C LYS A 260 12.17 1.24 -8.63
N ASN A 261 11.86 0.80 -7.41
CA ASN A 261 12.57 -0.31 -6.76
C ASN A 261 11.83 -1.65 -6.81
N ILE A 262 10.50 -1.64 -6.86
CA ILE A 262 9.67 -2.85 -6.95
C ILE A 262 8.65 -2.82 -8.10
N GLY A 263 8.51 -1.72 -8.83
CA GLY A 263 7.51 -1.57 -9.88
C GLY A 263 6.10 -1.34 -9.34
N ALA A 264 5.21 -0.79 -10.17
CA ALA A 264 3.82 -0.51 -9.79
C ALA A 264 3.04 -1.75 -9.32
N PHE A 265 3.41 -2.93 -9.82
CA PHE A 265 2.77 -4.22 -9.47
C PHE A 265 3.71 -5.17 -8.71
N GLY A 266 4.87 -4.70 -8.25
CA GLY A 266 5.82 -5.55 -7.53
C GLY A 266 6.61 -6.52 -8.42
N ASN A 267 6.74 -6.27 -9.72
CA ASN A 267 7.29 -7.23 -10.69
C ASN A 267 8.54 -6.73 -11.44
N SER A 268 9.07 -5.56 -11.09
CA SER A 268 10.22 -4.94 -11.76
C SER A 268 11.03 -4.07 -10.81
N GLY A 269 12.11 -3.43 -11.26
CA GLY A 269 12.87 -2.48 -10.46
C GLY A 269 14.06 -3.11 -9.73
N ALA A 270 14.85 -2.25 -9.09
CA ALA A 270 16.19 -2.61 -8.61
C ALA A 270 16.23 -3.84 -7.69
N LEU A 271 15.29 -3.95 -6.74
CA LEU A 271 15.28 -5.10 -5.81
C LEU A 271 14.92 -6.40 -6.53
N ILE A 272 14.01 -6.35 -7.50
CA ILE A 272 13.60 -7.52 -8.28
C ILE A 272 14.73 -7.93 -9.25
N GLU A 273 15.44 -6.98 -9.83
CA GLU A 273 16.61 -7.27 -10.69
C GLU A 273 17.75 -7.93 -9.91
N VAL A 274 17.94 -7.54 -8.64
CA VAL A 274 18.96 -8.12 -7.76
C VAL A 274 18.54 -9.49 -7.24
N ALA A 275 17.40 -9.59 -6.56
CA ALA A 275 17.02 -10.76 -5.79
C ALA A 275 15.98 -11.67 -6.46
N GLY A 276 15.31 -11.20 -7.51
CA GLY A 276 14.20 -11.92 -8.13
C GLY A 276 12.95 -11.87 -7.27
N LYS A 277 11.98 -12.72 -7.62
CA LYS A 277 10.72 -12.88 -6.87
C LYS A 277 10.10 -14.25 -7.13
N ASP A 278 9.64 -14.89 -6.06
CA ASP A 278 9.15 -16.28 -6.06
C ASP A 278 7.97 -16.56 -7.01
N ASN A 279 7.19 -15.53 -7.38
CA ASN A 279 5.97 -15.68 -8.19
C ASN A 279 6.08 -15.08 -9.60
N MET A 280 7.29 -14.84 -10.10
CA MET A 280 7.47 -14.43 -11.50
C MET A 280 7.14 -15.57 -12.46
N THR A 281 6.53 -15.22 -13.59
CA THR A 281 6.28 -16.19 -14.66
C THR A 281 7.57 -16.42 -15.45
N GLY A 282 8.03 -17.67 -15.53
CA GLY A 282 9.27 -18.04 -16.19
C GLY A 282 10.42 -18.32 -15.23
N ALA A 283 11.62 -18.54 -15.77
CA ALA A 283 12.82 -18.76 -14.97
C ALA A 283 13.31 -17.44 -14.37
N ASP A 284 13.63 -17.45 -13.06
CA ASP A 284 14.25 -16.31 -12.41
C ASP A 284 15.67 -16.10 -12.97
N ASN A 285 15.89 -14.90 -13.51
CA ASN A 285 17.17 -14.46 -14.08
C ASN A 285 17.75 -13.27 -13.32
N SER A 286 17.33 -13.06 -12.07
CA SER A 286 17.92 -12.07 -11.18
C SER A 286 19.43 -12.28 -11.01
N LEU A 287 20.11 -11.24 -10.54
CA LEU A 287 21.57 -11.29 -10.33
C LEU A 287 21.95 -12.40 -9.36
N LEU A 288 21.26 -12.49 -8.21
CA LEU A 288 21.53 -13.52 -7.21
C LEU A 288 21.22 -14.93 -7.74
N SER A 289 20.12 -15.12 -8.46
CA SER A 289 19.79 -16.45 -9.02
C SER A 289 20.79 -16.92 -10.06
N ARG A 290 21.29 -16.01 -10.92
CA ARG A 290 22.39 -16.33 -11.85
C ARG A 290 23.68 -16.67 -11.13
N GLN A 291 24.05 -15.89 -10.11
CA GLN A 291 25.24 -16.18 -9.30
C GLN A 291 25.14 -17.53 -8.59
N ILE A 292 23.98 -17.87 -8.03
CA ILE A 292 23.72 -19.17 -7.41
C ILE A 292 23.91 -20.29 -8.45
N SER A 293 23.33 -20.15 -9.65
CA SER A 293 23.47 -21.15 -10.71
C SER A 293 24.93 -21.35 -11.17
N ASP A 294 25.72 -20.27 -11.24
CA ASP A 294 27.15 -20.33 -11.53
C ASP A 294 27.92 -21.06 -10.41
N TYR A 295 27.61 -20.79 -9.14
CA TYR A 295 28.20 -21.50 -8.02
C TYR A 295 27.85 -22.99 -8.03
N GLU A 296 26.58 -23.36 -8.27
CA GLU A 296 26.15 -24.74 -8.37
C GLU A 296 26.90 -25.50 -9.48
N SER A 297 27.05 -24.86 -10.65
CA SER A 297 27.80 -25.41 -11.78
C SER A 297 29.27 -25.64 -11.43
N ASN A 298 29.89 -24.69 -10.73
CA ASN A 298 31.27 -24.81 -10.26
C ASN A 298 31.42 -25.92 -9.21
N VAL A 299 30.49 -26.02 -8.25
CA VAL A 299 30.47 -27.08 -7.23
C VAL A 299 30.38 -28.46 -7.91
N LYS A 300 29.49 -28.62 -8.89
CA LYS A 300 29.34 -29.88 -9.63
C LYS A 300 30.62 -30.26 -10.38
N LYS A 301 31.30 -29.29 -10.98
CA LYS A 301 32.59 -29.50 -11.65
C LYS A 301 33.67 -29.96 -10.65
N LEU A 302 33.79 -29.28 -9.51
CA LEU A 302 34.75 -29.63 -8.46
C LEU A 302 34.47 -31.02 -7.88
N GLN A 303 33.19 -31.38 -7.66
CA GLN A 303 32.80 -32.72 -7.21
C GLN A 303 33.22 -33.79 -8.23
N THR A 304 33.03 -33.54 -9.53
CA THR A 304 33.44 -34.47 -10.59
C THR A 304 34.96 -34.67 -10.63
N GLN A 305 35.73 -33.58 -10.47
CA GLN A 305 37.19 -33.64 -10.38
C GLN A 305 37.65 -34.40 -9.14
N LEU A 306 37.04 -34.15 -7.98
CA LEU A 306 37.37 -34.84 -6.74
C LEU A 306 37.13 -36.35 -6.85
N GLN A 307 36.02 -36.78 -7.47
CA GLN A 307 35.76 -38.21 -7.70
C GLN A 307 36.80 -38.83 -8.64
N THR A 308 37.19 -38.13 -9.70
CA THR A 308 38.21 -38.59 -10.64
C THR A 308 39.56 -38.79 -9.94
N GLU A 309 39.99 -37.81 -9.14
CA GLU A 309 41.22 -37.92 -8.35
C GLU A 309 41.15 -39.05 -7.34
N LYS A 310 40.02 -39.20 -6.63
CA LYS A 310 39.81 -40.31 -5.68
C LYS A 310 39.96 -41.67 -6.37
N SER A 311 39.33 -41.86 -7.53
CA SER A 311 39.45 -43.09 -8.32
C SER A 311 40.90 -43.34 -8.77
N HIS A 312 41.61 -42.30 -9.20
CA HIS A 312 43.01 -42.39 -9.59
C HIS A 312 43.93 -42.79 -8.42
N TRP A 313 43.78 -42.16 -7.26
CA TRP A 313 44.56 -42.51 -6.06
C TRP A 313 44.22 -43.90 -5.53
N LEU A 314 42.95 -44.31 -5.57
CA LEU A 314 42.54 -45.67 -5.22
C LEU A 314 43.19 -46.71 -6.13
N ALA A 315 43.21 -46.47 -7.45
CA ALA A 315 43.88 -47.37 -8.41
C ALA A 315 45.39 -47.48 -8.15
N LYS A 316 46.07 -46.37 -7.81
CA LYS A 316 47.48 -46.39 -7.40
C LYS A 316 47.69 -47.19 -6.11
N PHE A 317 46.82 -47.03 -5.13
CA PHE A 317 46.87 -47.76 -3.87
C PHE A 317 46.67 -49.27 -4.09
N THR A 318 45.66 -49.69 -4.84
CA THR A 318 45.43 -51.10 -5.20
C THR A 318 46.60 -51.69 -5.99
N THR A 319 47.20 -50.92 -6.90
CA THR A 319 48.40 -51.36 -7.63
C THR A 319 49.59 -51.56 -6.68
N MET A 320 49.76 -50.65 -5.72
CA MET A 320 50.79 -50.77 -4.68
C MET A 320 50.56 -51.99 -3.79
N GLU A 321 49.33 -52.23 -3.33
CA GLU A 321 48.95 -53.43 -2.56
C GLU A 321 49.23 -54.72 -3.33
N THR A 322 48.90 -54.76 -4.62
CA THR A 322 49.16 -55.92 -5.48
C THR A 322 50.66 -56.17 -5.62
N LYS A 323 51.46 -55.12 -5.83
CA LYS A 323 52.92 -55.24 -5.90
C LYS A 323 53.53 -55.66 -4.57
N LEU A 324 53.04 -55.13 -3.45
CA LEU A 324 53.48 -55.54 -2.11
C LEU A 324 53.15 -57.01 -1.85
N SER A 325 51.94 -57.47 -2.20
CA SER A 325 51.55 -58.88 -2.10
C SER A 325 52.48 -59.78 -2.92
N ALA A 326 52.77 -59.41 -4.17
CA ALA A 326 53.72 -60.13 -5.01
C ALA A 326 55.15 -60.15 -4.43
N LEU A 327 55.61 -59.04 -3.86
CA LEU A 327 56.92 -58.95 -3.19
C LEU A 327 56.97 -59.82 -1.94
N THR A 328 55.92 -59.84 -1.12
CA THR A 328 55.81 -60.74 0.04
C THR A 328 55.86 -62.20 -0.40
N SER A 329 55.10 -62.59 -1.43
CA SER A 329 55.15 -63.96 -1.96
C SER A 329 56.53 -64.32 -2.55
N GLN A 330 57.25 -63.37 -3.15
CA GLN A 330 58.62 -63.58 -3.61
C GLN A 330 59.61 -63.70 -2.46
N TYR A 331 59.45 -62.88 -1.41
CA TYR A 331 60.25 -62.97 -0.18
C TYR A 331 60.02 -64.31 0.53
N ASP A 332 58.77 -64.75 0.65
CA ASP A 332 58.43 -66.05 1.23
C ASP A 332 59.03 -67.20 0.40
N TYR A 333 58.94 -67.13 -0.93
CA TYR A 333 59.61 -68.08 -1.81
C TYR A 333 61.13 -68.09 -1.60
N LEU A 334 61.79 -66.93 -1.63
CA LEU A 334 63.24 -66.81 -1.42
C LEU A 334 63.66 -67.30 -0.03
N SER A 335 62.91 -66.99 1.02
CA SER A 335 63.19 -67.46 2.38
C SER A 335 62.99 -68.98 2.52
N SER A 336 62.00 -69.57 1.84
CA SER A 336 61.81 -71.03 1.79
C SER A 336 62.94 -71.74 1.03
N VAL A 337 63.44 -71.14 -0.05
CA VAL A 337 64.58 -71.68 -0.81
C VAL A 337 65.88 -71.55 -0.02
N LEU A 338 66.11 -70.44 0.69
CA LEU A 338 67.28 -70.25 1.55
C LEU A 338 67.25 -71.13 2.81
N SER A 339 66.08 -71.37 3.40
CA SER A 339 65.94 -72.26 4.57
C SER A 339 65.96 -73.74 4.20
N GLY A 340 65.47 -74.11 3.01
CA GLY A 340 65.54 -75.48 2.48
C GLY A 340 66.89 -75.89 1.91
N SER A 341 67.83 -74.96 1.71
CA SER A 341 69.20 -75.22 1.22
C SER A 341 70.26 -75.27 2.32
N GLY A 342 69.85 -75.23 3.59
CA GLY A 342 70.70 -75.33 4.79
C GLY A 342 70.59 -76.64 5.57
N SER A 343 70.17 -77.75 4.93
CA SER A 343 70.23 -79.11 5.50
C SER A 343 71.41 -79.88 4.91
#